data_AF-A0A2N1P319-F1
#
_entry.id   AF-A0A2N1P319-F1
#
_cell.length_a   1.000
_cell.length_b   1.000
_cell.length_c   1.000
_cell.angle_alpha   90.00
_cell.angle_beta   90.00
_cell.angle_gamma   90.00
#
_symmetry.space_group_name_H-M   'P 1'
#
loop_
_entity.id
_entity.type
_entity.pdbx_description
1 polymer ?
#
loop_
_entity_poly.entity_id
_entity_poly.type
_entity_poly.pdbx_seq_one_letter_code
_entity_poly.pdbx_strand_id
1 'polypeptide(L)'
;MDQYHHYIPRFLLRNFAIDKYERIFESNIKQQKKKNLRKAELLQTYDRNKDQLGVYLISRTYGYQNMYKDLNNKDVMHVEERLAKLERRASETIHNIVKASRVENQVVLLRRDLGELRKFLFIMNYRNCQRWSQFTDEKFDSITLSMVKTFMQQHNLQKPKEVWLQNISEILDTPHEEVGNNQKIFSIDREDYKQRMIDCFLIIWQAGENDEFIITSNGFGIFEGVSGNMFGAFPFPFVLCHFSKASVGPLPYCVSKRSWS
;
A
#
# COMPACT_ATOMS: atom_id res chain seq x y z
N MET A 1 6.79 6.86 -23.87
CA MET A 1 7.72 7.31 -22.80
C MET A 1 7.73 6.28 -21.69
N ASP A 2 8.88 6.05 -21.06
CA ASP A 2 8.99 5.19 -19.88
C ASP A 2 8.73 5.97 -18.60
N GLN A 3 8.02 5.34 -17.66
CA GLN A 3 7.61 5.96 -16.40
C GLN A 3 7.91 5.04 -15.23
N TYR A 4 8.42 5.60 -14.13
CA TYR A 4 8.55 4.89 -12.86
C TYR A 4 7.21 4.93 -12.13
N HIS A 5 6.65 3.75 -11.85
CA HIS A 5 5.36 3.59 -11.23
C HIS A 5 5.51 3.06 -9.82
N HIS A 6 4.90 3.76 -8.87
CA HIS A 6 4.90 3.40 -7.47
C HIS A 6 3.81 2.36 -7.18
N TYR A 7 4.15 1.31 -6.44
CA TYR A 7 3.16 0.43 -5.82
C TYR A 7 2.75 0.92 -4.41
N ILE A 8 3.58 1.75 -3.77
CA ILE A 8 3.19 2.54 -2.59
C ILE A 8 3.10 4.02 -2.97
N PRO A 9 1.92 4.66 -2.89
CA PRO A 9 1.71 6.03 -3.33
C PRO A 9 2.64 6.99 -2.60
N ARG A 10 3.16 7.95 -3.36
CA ARG A 10 4.03 8.99 -2.80
C ARG A 10 3.32 9.82 -1.73
N PHE A 11 2.00 10.05 -1.84
CA PHE A 11 1.26 10.79 -0.81
C PHE A 11 1.33 10.10 0.56
N LEU A 12 1.33 8.77 0.58
CA LEU A 12 1.47 7.98 1.80
C LEU A 12 2.91 8.01 2.29
N LEU A 13 3.88 7.76 1.41
CA LEU A 13 5.31 7.79 1.76
C LEU A 13 5.76 9.14 2.30
N ARG A 14 5.21 10.24 1.78
CA ARG A 14 5.46 11.59 2.30
C ARG A 14 5.06 11.76 3.76
N ASN A 15 4.17 10.94 4.30
CA ASN A 15 3.86 10.95 5.72
C ASN A 15 4.95 10.29 6.56
N PHE A 16 5.99 9.71 5.97
CA PHE A 16 7.14 9.08 6.63
C PHE A 16 8.47 9.76 6.25
N ALA A 17 8.41 10.92 5.59
CA ALA A 17 9.60 11.63 5.13
C ALA A 17 10.42 12.18 6.30
N ILE A 18 11.76 12.08 6.23
CA ILE A 18 12.69 12.47 7.30
C ILE A 18 12.50 13.93 7.71
N ASP A 19 12.15 14.82 6.80
CA ASP A 19 11.93 16.25 7.09
C ASP A 19 10.66 16.52 7.91
N LYS A 20 9.73 15.56 7.99
CA LYS A 20 8.53 15.63 8.83
C LYS A 20 8.74 15.09 10.25
N TYR A 21 9.86 14.40 10.50
CA TYR A 21 10.15 13.80 11.80
C TYR A 21 11.51 14.27 12.30
N GLU A 22 11.58 14.80 13.52
CA GLU A 22 12.85 15.08 14.20
C GLU A 22 13.59 13.79 14.65
N ARG A 23 13.50 12.69 13.89
CA ARG A 23 14.28 11.49 14.14
C ARG A 23 15.68 11.66 13.57
N ILE A 24 16.49 12.46 14.25
CA ILE A 24 17.94 12.41 14.09
C ILE A 24 18.41 11.21 14.92
N PHE A 25 18.36 10.01 14.33
CA PHE A 25 19.24 8.94 14.81
C PHE A 25 20.66 9.42 14.53
N GLU A 26 21.37 9.88 15.57
CA GLU A 26 22.73 10.39 15.45
C GLU A 26 23.67 9.30 14.95
N SER A 27 23.83 9.20 13.64
CA SER A 27 25.11 8.88 13.01
C SER A 27 25.10 9.42 11.58
N ASN A 28 26.04 10.34 11.31
CA ASN A 28 26.47 10.80 9.98
C ASN A 28 25.64 11.84 9.18
N ILE A 29 24.46 12.30 9.62
CA ILE A 29 23.70 13.34 8.89
C ILE A 29 24.34 14.75 8.97
N LYS A 30 25.35 14.95 9.84
CA LYS A 30 26.00 16.27 10.02
C LYS A 30 26.81 16.72 8.78
N GLN A 31 27.11 15.86 7.80
CA GLN A 31 27.88 16.25 6.61
C GLN A 31 27.05 16.68 5.39
N GLN A 32 25.73 16.41 5.34
CA GLN A 32 24.89 16.80 4.18
C GLN A 32 24.14 18.13 4.35
N LYS A 33 24.33 18.84 5.47
CA LYS A 33 23.68 20.14 5.74
C LYS A 33 24.15 21.31 4.86
N LYS A 34 25.13 21.12 3.96
CA LYS A 34 25.65 22.17 3.08
C LYS A 34 25.52 21.81 1.60
N LYS A 35 24.33 22.09 1.04
CA LYS A 35 24.09 22.71 -0.29
C LYS A 35 22.69 22.32 -0.81
N ASN A 36 21.78 23.29 -0.85
CA ASN A 36 20.63 23.34 -1.76
C ASN A 36 19.67 22.12 -1.83
N LEU A 37 19.42 21.42 -0.73
CA LEU A 37 18.27 20.50 -0.61
C LEU A 37 16.96 21.29 -0.40
N ARG A 38 16.44 21.92 -1.46
CA ARG A 38 14.99 22.14 -1.49
C ARG A 38 14.32 20.76 -1.51
N LYS A 39 13.66 20.37 -0.41
CA LYS A 39 12.57 19.36 -0.42
C LYS A 39 12.90 18.01 -1.06
N ALA A 40 14.05 17.37 -0.79
CA ALA A 40 14.16 15.96 -1.15
C ALA A 40 13.31 15.17 -0.17
N GLU A 41 12.18 14.66 -0.67
CA GLU A 41 11.31 13.71 0.05
C GLU A 41 12.11 12.41 0.27
N LEU A 42 12.85 12.34 1.38
CA LEU A 42 13.72 11.21 1.74
C LEU A 42 13.02 10.33 2.79
N LEU A 43 13.16 9.01 2.65
CA LEU A 43 12.74 8.03 3.65
C LEU A 43 13.96 7.49 4.38
N GLN A 44 13.82 7.33 5.70
CA GLN A 44 14.70 6.47 6.46
C GLN A 44 14.19 5.03 6.34
N THR A 45 15.09 4.11 6.00
CA THR A 45 14.77 2.69 5.85
C THR A 45 15.73 1.87 6.68
N TYR A 46 15.31 0.70 7.13
CA TYR A 46 16.17 -0.25 7.81
C TYR A 46 16.33 -1.51 6.95
N ASP A 47 17.58 -1.86 6.63
CA ASP A 47 17.92 -3.10 5.93
C ASP A 47 18.23 -4.18 6.96
N ARG A 48 17.29 -5.11 7.15
CA ARG A 48 17.42 -6.20 8.13
C ARG A 48 18.55 -7.18 7.81
N ASN A 49 18.94 -7.33 6.55
CA ASN A 49 20.00 -8.26 6.17
C ASN A 49 21.38 -7.69 6.47
N LYS A 50 21.52 -6.35 6.41
CA LYS A 50 22.77 -5.64 6.68
C LYS A 50 22.83 -5.07 8.09
N ASP A 51 21.73 -5.14 8.83
CA ASP A 51 21.53 -4.49 10.12
C ASP A 51 21.92 -3.00 10.10
N GLN A 52 21.45 -2.28 9.08
CA GLN A 52 21.88 -0.91 8.81
C GLN A 52 20.71 0.01 8.44
N LEU A 53 20.81 1.27 8.89
CA LEU A 53 19.93 2.35 8.47
C LEU A 53 20.41 2.92 7.13
N GLY A 54 19.48 3.11 6.22
CA GLY A 54 19.67 3.73 4.91
C GLY A 54 18.75 4.92 4.71
N VAL A 55 19.07 5.72 3.69
CA VAL A 55 18.26 6.85 3.26
C VAL A 55 17.97 6.74 1.77
N TYR A 56 16.71 6.78 1.38
CA TYR A 56 16.29 6.62 -0.01
C TYR A 56 15.35 7.75 -0.46
N LEU A 57 15.37 8.08 -1.76
CA LEU A 57 14.44 9.06 -2.34
C LEU A 57 13.05 8.43 -2.53
N ILE A 58 12.01 9.08 -2.01
CA ILE A 58 10.59 8.67 -2.21
C ILE A 58 10.28 8.47 -3.69
N SER A 59 10.81 9.32 -4.57
CA SER A 59 10.55 9.22 -6.02
C SER A 59 11.15 7.98 -6.69
N ARG A 60 12.07 7.26 -6.02
CA ARG A 60 12.81 6.10 -6.56
C ARG A 60 12.70 4.85 -5.68
N THR A 61 11.78 4.83 -4.73
CA THR A 61 11.55 3.68 -3.85
C THR A 61 10.11 3.21 -3.97
N TYR A 62 9.89 1.92 -3.71
CA TYR A 62 8.57 1.28 -3.74
C TYR A 62 7.85 1.40 -5.10
N GLY A 63 8.59 1.15 -6.18
CA GLY A 63 8.06 1.15 -7.54
C GLY A 63 8.95 0.42 -8.55
N TYR A 64 8.43 0.27 -9.75
CA TYR A 64 9.12 -0.33 -10.90
C TYR A 64 8.87 0.48 -12.17
N GLN A 65 9.78 0.39 -13.14
CA GLN A 65 9.54 1.01 -14.45
C GLN A 65 8.40 0.30 -15.17
N ASN A 66 7.49 1.08 -15.76
CA ASN A 66 6.45 0.61 -16.68
C ASN A 66 5.51 -0.46 -16.11
N MET A 67 5.35 -0.49 -14.77
CA MET A 67 4.57 -1.48 -14.04
C MET A 67 3.14 -1.64 -14.62
N TYR A 68 2.46 -0.53 -14.86
CA TYR A 68 1.06 -0.48 -15.31
C TYR A 68 0.87 -0.30 -16.83
N LYS A 69 1.95 -0.40 -17.63
CA LYS A 69 1.81 -0.31 -19.09
C LYS A 69 1.11 -1.55 -19.64
N ASP A 70 0.00 -1.31 -20.33
CA ASP A 70 -0.73 -2.31 -21.10
C ASP A 70 -0.57 -2.04 -22.60
N LEU A 71 0.34 -2.75 -23.26
CA LEU A 71 0.62 -2.54 -24.69
C LEU A 71 -0.49 -3.08 -25.60
N ASN A 72 -1.40 -3.91 -25.07
CA ASN A 72 -2.49 -4.51 -25.83
C ASN A 72 -3.77 -3.67 -25.76
N ASN A 73 -3.79 -2.62 -24.94
CA ASN A 73 -4.90 -1.67 -24.84
C ASN A 73 -4.68 -0.45 -25.73
N LYS A 74 -5.77 0.12 -26.27
CA LYS A 74 -5.73 1.38 -27.03
C LYS A 74 -5.18 2.53 -26.18
N ASP A 75 -5.55 2.55 -24.90
CA ASP A 75 -4.98 3.45 -23.91
C ASP A 75 -3.97 2.68 -23.04
N VAL A 76 -2.69 2.82 -23.40
CA VAL A 76 -1.58 2.10 -22.78
C VAL A 76 -1.44 2.40 -21.28
N MET A 77 -1.91 3.56 -20.83
CA MET A 77 -1.75 4.04 -19.45
C MET A 77 -3.08 4.06 -18.68
N HIS A 78 -4.13 3.43 -19.20
CA HIS A 78 -5.47 3.44 -18.59
C HIS A 78 -5.46 2.98 -17.12
N VAL A 79 -4.64 1.98 -16.78
CA VAL A 79 -4.52 1.48 -15.39
C VAL A 79 -3.94 2.56 -14.47
N GLU A 80 -2.88 3.25 -14.90
CA GLU A 80 -2.26 4.33 -14.11
C GLU A 80 -3.23 5.49 -13.91
N GLU A 81 -4.02 5.86 -14.92
CA GLU A 81 -5.01 6.93 -14.79
C GLU A 81 -6.10 6.57 -13.77
N ARG A 82 -6.59 5.33 -13.81
CA ARG A 82 -7.60 4.83 -12.86
C ARG A 82 -7.05 4.77 -11.44
N LEU A 83 -5.81 4.31 -11.28
CA LEU A 83 -5.11 4.30 -10.00
C LEU A 83 -4.96 5.72 -9.44
N ALA A 84 -4.56 6.69 -10.26
CA ALA A 84 -4.42 8.08 -9.84
C ALA A 84 -5.74 8.67 -9.31
N LYS A 85 -6.88 8.33 -9.94
CA LYS A 85 -8.22 8.74 -9.48
C LYS A 85 -8.56 8.14 -8.12
N LEU A 86 -8.32 6.83 -7.93
CA LEU A 86 -8.53 6.15 -6.65
C LEU A 86 -7.62 6.74 -5.56
N GLU A 87 -6.34 6.92 -5.85
CA GLU A 87 -5.36 7.44 -4.90
C GLU A 87 -5.72 8.86 -4.43
N ARG A 88 -6.21 9.70 -5.33
CA ARG A 88 -6.70 11.04 -4.96
C ARG A 88 -7.85 10.95 -3.95
N ARG A 89 -8.89 10.17 -4.25
CA ARG A 89 -10.07 10.00 -3.37
C ARG A 89 -9.70 9.38 -2.03
N ALA A 90 -8.85 8.37 -2.05
CA ALA A 90 -8.34 7.74 -0.83
C ALA A 90 -7.51 8.71 0.01
N SER A 91 -6.66 9.52 -0.62
CA SER A 91 -5.87 10.53 0.10
C SER A 91 -6.75 11.59 0.77
N GLU A 92 -7.83 12.02 0.12
CA GLU A 92 -8.82 12.95 0.70
C GLU A 92 -9.53 12.30 1.91
N THR A 93 -9.97 11.05 1.75
CA THR A 93 -10.64 10.29 2.83
C THR A 93 -9.71 10.09 4.03
N ILE A 94 -8.46 9.65 3.79
CA ILE A 94 -7.46 9.47 4.84
C ILE A 94 -7.18 10.79 5.54
N HIS A 95 -7.00 11.89 4.79
CA HIS A 95 -6.79 13.21 5.38
C HIS A 95 -7.93 13.61 6.33
N ASN A 96 -9.17 13.37 5.94
CA ASN A 96 -10.34 13.66 6.76
C ASN A 96 -10.38 12.80 8.03
N ILE A 97 -10.05 11.50 7.92
CA ILE A 97 -9.93 10.60 9.08
C ILE A 97 -8.89 11.12 10.07
N VAL A 98 -7.67 11.42 9.61
CA VAL A 98 -6.57 11.92 10.47
C VAL A 98 -6.92 13.26 11.10
N LYS A 99 -7.65 14.12 10.38
CA LYS A 99 -8.06 15.43 10.89
C LYS A 99 -9.13 15.28 11.97
N ALA A 100 -10.12 14.41 11.77
CA ALA A 100 -11.19 14.16 12.73
C ALA A 100 -10.65 13.46 13.99
N SER A 101 -9.77 12.47 13.85
CA SER A 101 -9.22 11.70 14.98
C SER A 101 -8.38 12.52 15.97
N ARG A 102 -8.01 13.74 15.62
CA ARG A 102 -7.30 14.69 16.50
C ARG A 102 -8.20 15.33 17.55
N VAL A 103 -9.49 15.41 17.26
CA VAL A 103 -10.45 16.20 18.04
C VAL A 103 -11.57 15.30 18.57
N GLU A 104 -11.94 14.29 17.80
CA GLU A 104 -13.07 13.43 18.05
C GLU A 104 -12.63 11.97 18.24
N ASN A 105 -13.35 11.24 19.10
CA ASN A 105 -13.15 9.81 19.31
C ASN A 105 -13.86 8.94 18.27
N GLN A 106 -14.57 9.55 17.31
CA GLN A 106 -15.31 8.88 16.26
C GLN A 106 -15.09 9.60 14.93
N VAL A 107 -15.11 8.85 13.84
CA VAL A 107 -15.03 9.40 12.48
C VAL A 107 -16.22 8.88 11.68
N VAL A 108 -17.02 9.80 11.15
CA VAL A 108 -18.15 9.48 10.28
C VAL A 108 -17.70 9.54 8.83
N LEU A 109 -17.89 8.43 8.09
CA LEU A 109 -17.56 8.32 6.68
C LEU A 109 -18.81 8.06 5.85
N LEU A 110 -18.89 8.67 4.67
CA LEU A 110 -19.89 8.28 3.69
C LEU A 110 -19.60 6.86 3.21
N ARG A 111 -20.65 6.08 2.96
CA ARG A 111 -20.53 4.71 2.43
C ARG A 111 -19.68 4.64 1.16
N ARG A 112 -19.83 5.64 0.28
CA ARG A 112 -19.02 5.77 -0.94
C ARG A 112 -17.53 5.91 -0.60
N ASP A 113 -17.17 6.80 0.31
CA ASP A 113 -15.76 7.06 0.67
C ASP A 113 -15.13 5.84 1.36
N LEU A 114 -15.90 5.14 2.19
CA LEU A 114 -15.49 3.86 2.79
C LEU A 114 -15.25 2.77 1.73
N GLY A 115 -16.12 2.67 0.73
CA GLY A 115 -15.95 1.71 -0.38
C GLY A 115 -14.72 2.00 -1.23
N GLU A 116 -14.47 3.28 -1.54
CA GLU A 116 -13.26 3.71 -2.26
C GLU A 116 -12.00 3.49 -1.43
N LEU A 117 -12.04 3.75 -0.11
CA LEU A 117 -10.93 3.46 0.80
C LEU A 117 -10.62 1.96 0.87
N ARG A 118 -11.64 1.10 0.92
CA ARG A 118 -11.46 -0.36 0.88
C ARG A 118 -10.84 -0.83 -0.43
N LYS A 119 -11.34 -0.35 -1.59
CA LYS A 119 -10.69 -0.59 -2.88
C LYS A 119 -9.23 -0.18 -2.86
N PHE A 120 -8.93 1.01 -2.34
CA PHE A 120 -7.56 1.49 -2.23
C PHE A 120 -6.68 0.56 -1.38
N LEU A 121 -7.13 0.16 -0.19
CA LEU A 121 -6.38 -0.75 0.69
C LEU A 121 -6.13 -2.12 0.04
N PHE A 122 -7.11 -2.65 -0.69
CA PHE A 122 -6.93 -3.89 -1.45
C PHE A 122 -5.93 -3.73 -2.58
N ILE A 123 -6.08 -2.68 -3.40
CA ILE A 123 -5.18 -2.41 -4.53
C ILE A 123 -3.73 -2.19 -4.05
N MET A 124 -3.54 -1.51 -2.92
CA MET A 124 -2.25 -1.36 -2.25
C MET A 124 -1.56 -2.70 -1.97
N ASN A 125 -2.33 -3.68 -1.46
CA ASN A 125 -1.83 -5.02 -1.23
C ASN A 125 -1.62 -5.78 -2.55
N TYR A 126 -2.58 -5.72 -3.46
CA TYR A 126 -2.58 -6.46 -4.72
C TYR A 126 -1.46 -6.06 -5.69
N ARG A 127 -1.07 -4.78 -5.67
CA ARG A 127 -0.01 -4.25 -6.55
C ARG A 127 1.37 -4.30 -5.91
N ASN A 128 1.53 -4.91 -4.74
CA ASN A 128 2.83 -5.00 -4.10
C ASN A 128 3.86 -5.73 -4.98
N CYS A 129 5.14 -5.59 -4.65
CA CYS A 129 6.22 -6.17 -5.45
C CYS A 129 6.13 -7.69 -5.61
N GLN A 130 5.70 -8.41 -4.58
CA GLN A 130 5.61 -9.87 -4.59
C GLN A 130 4.52 -10.33 -5.57
N ARG A 131 3.31 -9.79 -5.44
CA ARG A 131 2.17 -10.12 -6.31
C ARG A 131 2.43 -9.69 -7.74
N TRP A 132 2.99 -8.51 -7.96
CA TRP A 132 3.40 -8.08 -9.30
C TRP A 132 4.41 -9.06 -9.92
N SER A 133 5.48 -9.40 -9.19
CA SER A 133 6.48 -10.37 -9.67
C SER A 133 5.90 -11.76 -9.92
N GLN A 134 4.85 -12.15 -9.19
CA GLN A 134 4.16 -13.41 -9.38
C GLN A 134 3.58 -13.52 -10.80
N PHE A 135 2.90 -12.46 -11.26
CA PHE A 135 2.29 -12.43 -12.59
C PHE A 135 3.28 -12.06 -13.70
N THR A 136 4.34 -11.28 -13.43
CA THR A 136 5.32 -10.95 -14.47
C THR A 136 6.35 -12.06 -14.69
N ASP A 137 6.76 -12.75 -13.62
CA ASP A 137 7.79 -13.79 -13.66
C ASP A 137 7.17 -15.21 -13.63
N GLU A 138 5.84 -15.31 -13.67
CA GLU A 138 5.06 -16.55 -13.66
C GLU A 138 5.38 -17.49 -12.47
N LYS A 139 5.66 -16.89 -11.29
CA LYS A 139 6.02 -17.61 -10.06
C LYS A 139 4.78 -18.16 -9.34
N PHE A 140 4.10 -19.10 -9.97
CA PHE A 140 2.93 -19.79 -9.44
C PHE A 140 3.24 -21.25 -9.09
N ASP A 141 2.52 -21.81 -8.12
CA ASP A 141 2.43 -23.27 -8.01
C ASP A 141 1.65 -23.86 -9.20
N SER A 142 1.76 -25.16 -9.42
CA SER A 142 1.18 -25.83 -10.59
C SER A 142 -0.35 -25.70 -10.68
N ILE A 143 -1.05 -25.70 -9.55
CA ILE A 143 -2.51 -25.61 -9.50
C ILE A 143 -2.93 -24.18 -9.85
N THR A 144 -2.36 -23.19 -9.18
CA THR A 144 -2.67 -21.78 -9.45
C THR A 144 -2.33 -21.40 -10.88
N LEU A 145 -1.20 -21.87 -11.42
CA LEU A 145 -0.82 -21.60 -12.81
C LEU A 145 -1.86 -22.16 -13.80
N SER A 146 -2.38 -23.35 -13.54
CA SER A 146 -3.44 -23.96 -14.37
C SER A 146 -4.72 -23.12 -14.35
N MET A 147 -5.11 -22.62 -13.17
CA MET A 147 -6.27 -21.73 -13.03
C MET A 147 -6.07 -20.40 -13.77
N VAL A 148 -4.88 -19.79 -13.67
CA VAL A 148 -4.53 -18.56 -14.40
C VAL A 148 -4.62 -18.79 -15.90
N LYS A 149 -4.05 -19.89 -16.41
CA LYS A 149 -4.11 -20.23 -17.85
C LYS A 149 -5.54 -20.45 -18.35
N THR A 150 -6.38 -21.11 -17.55
CA THR A 150 -7.80 -21.31 -17.86
C THR A 150 -8.52 -19.96 -17.97
N PHE A 151 -8.29 -19.09 -16.99
CA PHE A 151 -8.85 -17.74 -17.00
C PHE A 151 -8.37 -16.91 -18.20
N MET A 152 -7.09 -17.00 -18.54
CA MET A 152 -6.53 -16.34 -19.73
C MET A 152 -7.23 -16.79 -21.02
N GLN A 153 -7.47 -18.09 -21.18
CA GLN A 153 -8.19 -18.62 -22.34
C GLN A 153 -9.63 -18.10 -22.42
N GLN A 154 -10.34 -18.08 -21.28
CA GLN A 154 -11.71 -17.58 -21.20
C GLN A 154 -11.84 -16.09 -21.54
N HIS A 155 -10.81 -15.30 -21.23
CA HIS A 155 -10.80 -13.84 -21.41
C HIS A 155 -9.92 -13.36 -22.57
N ASN A 156 -9.41 -14.28 -23.41
CA ASN A 156 -8.53 -13.98 -24.55
C ASN A 156 -7.24 -13.22 -24.19
N LEU A 157 -6.69 -13.48 -23.00
CA LEU A 157 -5.46 -12.86 -22.51
C LEU A 157 -4.24 -13.72 -22.88
N GLN A 158 -3.13 -13.06 -23.23
CA GLN A 158 -1.94 -13.76 -23.76
C GLN A 158 -0.90 -14.05 -22.68
N LYS A 159 -0.82 -13.21 -21.64
CA LYS A 159 0.18 -13.33 -20.57
C LYS A 159 -0.44 -13.19 -19.18
N PRO A 160 0.11 -13.83 -18.13
CA PRO A 160 -0.37 -13.66 -16.76
C PRO A 160 -0.33 -12.19 -16.30
N LYS A 161 0.65 -11.38 -16.73
CA LYS A 161 0.64 -9.93 -16.48
C LYS A 161 -0.65 -9.23 -16.92
N GLU A 162 -1.27 -9.67 -18.01
CA GLU A 162 -2.52 -9.08 -18.51
C GLU A 162 -3.71 -9.42 -17.59
N VAL A 163 -3.69 -10.59 -16.94
CA VAL A 163 -4.66 -10.94 -15.88
C VAL A 163 -4.54 -9.97 -14.70
N TRP A 164 -3.32 -9.67 -14.28
CA TRP A 164 -3.06 -8.73 -13.19
C TRP A 164 -3.53 -7.31 -13.52
N LEU A 165 -3.26 -6.82 -14.74
CA LEU A 165 -3.74 -5.52 -15.22
C LEU A 165 -5.28 -5.48 -15.33
N GLN A 166 -5.90 -6.52 -15.90
CA GLN A 166 -7.35 -6.65 -16.01
C GLN A 166 -8.00 -6.62 -14.63
N ASN A 167 -7.48 -7.38 -13.66
CA ASN A 167 -8.04 -7.40 -12.31
C ASN A 167 -7.98 -6.03 -11.62
N ILE A 168 -6.87 -5.30 -11.74
CA ILE A 168 -6.80 -3.92 -11.24
C ILE A 168 -7.89 -3.08 -11.90
N SER A 169 -7.96 -3.09 -13.22
CA SER A 169 -8.93 -2.33 -14.00
C SER A 169 -10.38 -2.63 -13.60
N GLU A 170 -10.74 -3.91 -13.52
CA GLU A 170 -12.08 -4.37 -13.18
C GLU A 170 -12.46 -4.07 -11.72
N ILE A 171 -11.53 -4.20 -10.77
CA ILE A 171 -11.77 -3.81 -9.36
C ILE A 171 -12.04 -2.31 -9.23
N LEU A 172 -11.31 -1.48 -9.98
CA LEU A 172 -11.47 -0.03 -9.92
C LEU A 172 -12.81 0.42 -10.52
N ASP A 173 -13.18 -0.16 -11.66
CA ASP A 173 -14.40 0.22 -12.40
C ASP A 173 -15.69 -0.34 -11.79
N THR A 174 -15.62 -1.49 -11.11
CA THR A 174 -16.80 -2.14 -10.52
C THR A 174 -17.20 -1.47 -9.21
N PRO A 175 -18.48 -1.15 -8.94
CA PRO A 175 -18.92 -0.68 -7.62
C PRO A 175 -18.44 -1.58 -6.49
N HIS A 176 -18.06 -1.01 -5.33
CA HIS A 176 -17.40 -1.75 -4.23
C HIS A 176 -18.19 -3.01 -3.82
N GLU A 177 -19.51 -2.91 -3.70
CA GLU A 177 -20.40 -4.01 -3.31
C GLU A 177 -20.49 -5.13 -4.36
N GLU A 178 -20.16 -4.84 -5.62
CA GLU A 178 -20.33 -5.75 -6.75
C GLU A 178 -19.01 -6.47 -7.12
N VAL A 179 -17.86 -5.99 -6.64
CA VAL A 179 -16.54 -6.54 -6.96
C VAL A 179 -16.49 -8.05 -6.69
N GLY A 180 -17.04 -8.52 -5.56
CA GLY A 180 -17.04 -9.93 -5.17
C GLY A 180 -17.80 -10.85 -6.13
N ASN A 181 -18.62 -10.30 -7.03
CA ASN A 181 -19.42 -11.05 -8.00
C ASN A 181 -18.95 -10.86 -9.45
N ASN A 182 -18.00 -9.95 -9.71
CA ASN A 182 -17.55 -9.65 -11.07
C ASN A 182 -16.71 -10.81 -11.66
N GLN A 183 -17.29 -11.53 -12.63
CA GLN A 183 -16.64 -12.68 -13.28
C GLN A 183 -15.44 -12.32 -14.16
N LYS A 184 -15.22 -11.04 -14.47
CA LYS A 184 -14.03 -10.56 -15.17
C LYS A 184 -12.82 -10.41 -14.25
N ILE A 185 -12.96 -10.63 -12.95
CA ILE A 185 -11.86 -10.70 -12.00
C ILE A 185 -11.52 -12.16 -11.77
N PHE A 186 -10.23 -12.50 -11.84
CA PHE A 186 -9.74 -13.85 -11.57
C PHE A 186 -10.29 -14.39 -10.25
N SER A 187 -10.76 -15.64 -10.24
CA SER A 187 -11.59 -16.17 -9.16
C SER A 187 -10.94 -16.10 -7.78
N ILE A 188 -9.63 -16.38 -7.67
CA ILE A 188 -8.90 -16.29 -6.40
C ILE A 188 -8.82 -14.84 -5.92
N ASP A 189 -8.52 -13.90 -6.82
CA ASP A 189 -8.41 -12.47 -6.48
C ASP A 189 -9.74 -11.87 -6.09
N ARG A 190 -10.82 -12.30 -6.75
CA ARG A 190 -12.18 -11.90 -6.45
C ARG A 190 -12.62 -12.38 -5.07
N GLU A 191 -12.33 -13.64 -4.74
CA GLU A 191 -12.66 -14.21 -3.43
C GLU A 191 -11.85 -13.53 -2.32
N ASP A 192 -10.56 -13.29 -2.54
CA ASP A 192 -9.71 -12.52 -1.64
C ASP A 192 -10.27 -11.10 -1.39
N TYR A 193 -10.76 -10.43 -2.44
CA TYR A 193 -11.39 -9.11 -2.30
C TYR A 193 -12.66 -9.22 -1.45
N LYS A 194 -13.55 -10.16 -1.77
CA LYS A 194 -14.83 -10.33 -1.09
C LYS A 194 -14.61 -10.58 0.40
N GLN A 195 -13.79 -11.56 0.75
CA GLN A 195 -13.51 -11.91 2.14
C GLN A 195 -12.93 -10.74 2.93
N ARG A 196 -12.02 -9.96 2.32
CA ARG A 196 -11.27 -8.93 3.06
C ARG A 196 -11.95 -7.57 3.07
N MET A 197 -12.67 -7.22 2.01
CA MET A 197 -13.22 -5.88 1.81
C MET A 197 -14.73 -5.81 1.99
N ILE A 198 -15.45 -6.91 1.77
CA ILE A 198 -16.91 -6.96 1.89
C ILE A 198 -17.31 -7.62 3.21
N ASP A 199 -16.75 -8.79 3.49
CA ASP A 199 -17.19 -9.63 4.62
C ASP A 199 -16.56 -9.22 5.97
N CYS A 200 -15.60 -8.28 5.95
CA CYS A 200 -14.87 -7.80 7.14
C CYS A 200 -15.10 -6.31 7.45
N PHE A 201 -14.95 -5.96 8.73
CA PHE A 201 -14.97 -4.58 9.20
C PHE A 201 -13.61 -3.90 9.07
N LEU A 202 -13.61 -2.61 8.73
CA LEU A 202 -12.42 -1.76 8.76
C LEU A 202 -12.22 -1.21 10.16
N ILE A 203 -11.03 -1.41 10.71
CA ILE A 203 -10.57 -0.81 11.95
C ILE A 203 -9.40 0.14 11.62
N ILE A 204 -9.30 1.24 12.34
CA ILE A 204 -8.25 2.24 12.17
C ILE A 204 -7.55 2.39 13.51
N TRP A 205 -6.24 2.26 13.50
CA TRP A 205 -5.40 2.39 14.69
C TRP A 205 -4.57 3.66 14.60
N GLN A 206 -4.56 4.39 15.70
CA GLN A 206 -3.68 5.54 15.90
C GLN A 206 -2.67 5.19 16.99
N ALA A 207 -1.40 5.44 16.71
CA ALA A 207 -0.35 5.25 17.70
C ALA A 207 -0.52 6.27 18.83
N GLY A 208 -0.15 5.90 20.05
CA GLY A 208 -0.02 6.84 21.16
C GLY A 208 0.96 7.97 20.83
N GLU A 209 0.92 9.06 21.59
CA GLU A 209 1.71 10.28 21.30
C GLU A 209 3.21 9.98 21.15
N ASN A 210 3.72 9.07 21.97
CA ASN A 210 5.14 8.66 22.00
C ASN A 210 5.37 7.27 21.40
N ASP A 211 4.33 6.63 20.88
CA ASP A 211 4.43 5.31 20.26
C ASP A 211 4.48 5.44 18.74
N GLU A 212 5.03 4.41 18.12
CA GLU A 212 5.15 4.32 16.67
C GLU A 212 4.99 2.87 16.23
N PHE A 213 4.24 2.66 15.16
CA PHE A 213 4.20 1.37 14.50
C PHE A 213 5.45 1.21 13.64
N ILE A 214 6.17 0.11 13.84
CA ILE A 214 7.19 -0.34 12.90
C ILE A 214 6.45 -1.05 11.79
N ILE A 215 6.52 -0.51 10.57
CA ILE A 215 5.84 -1.06 9.41
C ILE A 215 6.89 -1.64 8.45
N THR A 216 6.71 -2.90 8.11
CA THR A 216 7.49 -3.60 7.09
C THR A 216 7.13 -3.14 5.67
N SER A 217 7.97 -3.43 4.67
CA SER A 217 7.69 -3.02 3.28
C SER A 217 6.39 -3.59 2.70
N ASN A 218 5.89 -4.71 3.25
CA ASN A 218 4.58 -5.29 2.94
C ASN A 218 3.45 -4.78 3.85
N GLY A 219 3.75 -4.15 5.00
CA GLY A 219 2.78 -3.67 5.97
C GLY A 219 1.97 -2.42 5.54
N PHE A 220 2.23 -1.86 4.36
CA PHE A 220 1.40 -0.78 3.78
C PHE A 220 0.12 -1.29 3.09
N GLY A 221 -0.09 -2.61 3.05
CA GLY A 221 -1.30 -3.27 2.55
C GLY A 221 -2.13 -3.90 3.68
N ILE A 222 -2.89 -4.95 3.37
CA ILE A 222 -3.78 -5.64 4.31
C ILE A 222 -3.02 -6.58 5.27
N PHE A 223 -1.79 -6.99 4.91
CA PHE A 223 -1.00 -7.96 5.67
C PHE A 223 0.39 -7.44 5.97
N GLU A 224 0.83 -7.68 7.21
CA GLU A 224 2.20 -7.49 7.66
C GLU A 224 2.83 -8.86 8.00
N GLY A 225 4.14 -9.01 7.81
CA GLY A 225 4.90 -10.16 8.32
C GLY A 225 4.82 -11.45 7.51
N VAL A 226 3.94 -11.54 6.50
CA VAL A 226 3.87 -12.72 5.62
C VAL A 226 4.88 -12.57 4.47
N SER A 227 5.92 -13.41 4.49
CA SER A 227 6.96 -13.47 3.45
C SER A 227 6.91 -14.74 2.59
N GLY A 228 5.82 -15.52 2.66
CA GLY A 228 5.67 -16.82 1.98
C GLY A 228 4.32 -16.98 1.27
N ASN A 229 4.22 -18.03 0.43
CA ASN A 229 3.00 -18.39 -0.30
C ASN A 229 1.87 -18.69 0.69
N MET A 230 0.87 -17.81 0.74
CA MET A 230 -0.33 -18.00 1.53
C MET A 230 -1.32 -18.86 0.73
N PHE A 231 -1.12 -20.17 0.71
CA PHE A 231 -2.17 -21.13 0.36
C PHE A 231 -2.27 -22.19 1.45
N GLY A 232 -3.45 -22.26 2.08
CA GLY A 232 -3.81 -23.27 3.06
C GLY A 232 -3.90 -22.74 4.50
N ALA A 233 -5.14 -22.65 4.99
CA ALA A 233 -5.55 -22.50 6.39
C ALA A 233 -5.06 -21.24 7.14
N PHE A 234 -5.97 -20.33 7.47
CA PHE A 234 -6.60 -20.26 8.80
C PHE A 234 -7.62 -19.11 8.84
N PRO A 235 -8.84 -19.33 9.38
CA PRO A 235 -9.79 -18.27 9.66
C PRO A 235 -9.40 -17.67 11.01
N PHE A 236 -8.45 -16.74 11.02
CA PHE A 236 -8.33 -15.84 12.17
C PHE A 236 -9.14 -14.58 11.85
N PRO A 237 -9.94 -14.05 12.81
CA PRO A 237 -10.65 -12.79 12.62
C PRO A 237 -9.62 -11.67 12.51
N PHE A 238 -9.26 -11.30 11.27
CA PHE A 238 -8.21 -10.32 11.04
C PHE A 238 -8.76 -8.90 11.24
N VAL A 239 -8.02 -8.13 12.03
CA VAL A 239 -8.18 -6.69 12.25
C VAL A 239 -7.48 -5.96 11.11
N LEU A 240 -8.23 -5.12 10.38
CA LEU A 240 -7.67 -4.24 9.35
C LEU A 240 -6.88 -3.12 10.04
N CYS A 241 -5.64 -2.88 9.62
CA CYS A 241 -4.79 -1.83 10.20
C CYS A 241 -4.53 -0.74 9.16
N HIS A 242 -5.25 0.38 9.27
CA HIS A 242 -4.79 1.63 8.67
C HIS A 242 -4.12 2.47 9.76
N PHE A 243 -2.85 2.80 9.57
CA PHE A 243 -2.06 3.57 10.52
C PHE A 243 -2.09 5.05 10.16
N SER A 244 -2.54 5.88 11.09
CA SER A 244 -2.37 7.33 10.98
C SER A 244 -1.80 7.90 12.28
N LYS A 245 -0.85 8.83 12.18
CA LYS A 245 -0.34 9.61 13.31
C LYS A 245 -0.81 11.05 13.16
N ALA A 246 -1.36 11.59 14.23
CA ALA A 246 -1.51 13.02 14.41
C ALA A 246 -0.46 13.53 15.40
N SER A 247 0.36 14.50 14.98
CA SER A 247 1.14 15.32 15.89
C SER A 247 0.42 16.65 16.12
N VAL A 248 0.24 17.00 17.39
CA VAL A 248 -0.08 18.36 17.85
C VAL A 248 0.99 18.70 18.88
N GLY A 249 1.79 19.74 18.63
CA GLY A 249 2.68 20.32 19.63
C GLY A 249 2.09 21.62 20.20
N PRO A 250 2.82 22.39 21.03
CA PRO A 250 4.12 22.11 21.66
C PRO A 250 4.05 22.21 23.20
N LEU A 251 5.01 21.61 23.92
CA LEU A 251 5.73 22.19 25.07
C LEU A 251 6.82 21.21 25.56
N PRO A 252 7.95 21.72 26.06
CA PRO A 252 9.14 20.94 26.36
C PRO A 252 8.98 20.22 27.70
N TYR A 253 9.60 19.06 27.92
CA TYR A 253 10.38 18.79 29.15
C TYR A 253 11.11 17.43 29.07
N CYS A 254 12.40 17.52 29.39
CA CYS A 254 13.30 16.56 30.03
C CYS A 254 13.13 15.05 29.82
N VAL A 255 14.17 14.50 29.18
CA VAL A 255 14.64 13.11 29.28
C VAL A 255 14.77 12.70 30.75
N SER A 256 14.09 11.61 31.12
CA SER A 256 14.36 10.85 32.33
C SER A 256 14.77 9.43 31.93
N LYS A 257 16.07 9.13 32.10
CA LYS A 257 16.63 7.78 32.11
C LYS A 257 15.79 6.87 33.03
N ARG A 258 15.38 5.69 32.53
CA ARG A 258 15.29 4.50 33.38
C ARG A 258 15.98 3.33 32.70
N SER A 259 17.13 3.02 33.28
CA SER A 259 17.80 1.74 33.25
C SER A 259 16.83 0.59 33.54
N TRP A 260 16.96 -0.49 32.79
CA TRP A 260 16.54 -1.80 33.25
C TRP A 260 17.79 -2.69 33.33
N SER A 261 18.05 -3.12 34.56
CA SER A 261 18.82 -4.30 34.93
C SER A 261 18.21 -5.56 34.34
#